data_AF-A0A7W1XUJ7-F1
#
_entry.id   AF-A0A7W1XUJ7-F1
#
_cell.length_a   1.000
_cell.length_b   1.000
_cell.length_c   1.000
_cell.angle_alpha   90.00
_cell.angle_beta   90.00
_cell.angle_gamma   90.00
#
_symmetry.space_group_name_H-M   'P 1'
#
loop_
_entity.id
_entity.type
_entity.pdbx_description
1 polymer ?
#
loop_
_entity_poly.entity_id
_entity_poly.type
_entity_poly.pdbx_seq_one_letter_code
_entity_poly.pdbx_strand_id
1 'polypeptide(L)'
;MEGVKINSPEYCRISGHTFGFPPKSIEYFVKCWDMEQKGEDVSKLKKGKLGINCSGFMFVIHIDIFVEDIMWMWETYKHPEAVKYETFIRYKKDYFYVKFGDVEYLIQVENEIRERMATDTEGVI
;
A
#
# COMPACT_ATOMS: atom_id res chain seq x y z
N MET A 1 10.72 -9.00 21.11
CA MET A 1 11.04 -7.57 20.97
C MET A 1 11.22 -7.01 22.37
N GLU A 2 12.42 -7.15 22.93
CA GLU A 2 12.72 -6.61 24.26
C GLU A 2 13.27 -5.18 24.08
N GLY A 3 12.75 -4.21 24.84
CA GLY A 3 13.19 -2.81 24.78
C GLY A 3 12.53 -1.91 23.73
N VAL A 4 11.68 -2.42 22.83
CA VAL A 4 10.97 -1.60 21.83
C VAL A 4 9.64 -1.11 22.38
N LYS A 5 9.40 0.21 22.38
CA LYS A 5 8.13 0.81 22.82
C LYS A 5 6.99 0.40 21.88
N ILE A 6 5.94 -0.20 22.42
CA ILE A 6 4.72 -0.55 21.66
C ILE A 6 4.13 0.69 20.98
N ASN A 7 3.65 0.54 19.74
CA ASN A 7 3.09 1.61 18.92
C ASN A 7 4.06 2.79 18.68
N SER A 8 5.36 2.51 18.67
CA SER A 8 6.37 3.42 18.14
C SER A 8 6.62 3.18 16.65
N PRO A 9 7.18 4.16 15.92
CA PRO A 9 7.60 3.95 14.53
C PRO A 9 8.52 2.72 14.35
N GLU A 10 9.42 2.49 15.31
CA GLU A 10 10.31 1.32 15.33
C GLU A 10 9.54 0.00 15.52
N TYR A 11 8.57 -0.03 16.45
CA TYR A 11 7.70 -1.19 16.64
C TYR A 11 6.95 -1.55 15.35
N CYS A 12 6.45 -0.54 14.64
CA CYS A 12 5.71 -0.74 13.38
C CYS A 12 6.61 -1.20 12.25
N ARG A 13 7.84 -0.68 12.17
CA ARG A 13 8.85 -1.16 11.23
C ARG A 13 9.13 -2.66 11.45
N ILE A 14 9.46 -3.05 12.68
CA ILE A 14 9.79 -4.43 13.02
C ILE A 14 8.58 -5.35 12.77
N SER A 15 7.40 -4.95 13.22
CA SER A 15 6.16 -5.72 13.02
C SER A 15 5.85 -5.89 11.53
N GLY A 16 5.97 -4.82 10.75
CA GLY A 16 5.73 -4.83 9.31
C GLY A 16 6.60 -5.85 8.58
N HIS A 17 7.91 -5.83 8.85
CA HIS A 17 8.84 -6.80 8.27
C HIS A 17 8.57 -8.23 8.76
N THR A 18 8.25 -8.38 10.05
CA THR A 18 7.96 -9.70 10.64
C THR A 18 6.72 -10.34 10.02
N PHE A 19 5.70 -9.53 9.71
CA PHE A 19 4.49 -9.98 9.04
C PHE A 19 4.64 -10.11 7.51
N GLY A 20 5.78 -9.70 6.96
CA GLY A 20 6.08 -9.85 5.54
C GLY A 20 5.41 -8.80 4.64
N PHE A 21 5.14 -7.60 5.16
CA PHE A 21 4.66 -6.50 4.32
C PHE A 21 5.76 -5.93 3.41
N PRO A 22 5.39 -5.28 2.29
CA PRO A 22 6.36 -4.68 1.39
C PRO A 22 7.25 -3.63 2.10
N PRO A 23 8.59 -3.70 1.93
CA PRO A 23 9.52 -2.79 2.61
C PRO A 23 9.24 -1.30 2.36
N LYS A 24 8.84 -0.91 1.14
CA LYS A 24 8.58 0.50 0.83
C LYS A 24 7.32 1.02 1.50
N SER A 25 6.26 0.23 1.54
CA SER A 25 5.08 0.53 2.36
C SER A 25 5.43 0.73 3.83
N ILE A 26 6.25 -0.16 4.39
CA ILE A 26 6.68 -0.04 5.81
C ILE A 26 7.37 1.30 6.04
N GLU A 27 8.41 1.61 5.26
CA GLU A 27 9.16 2.86 5.46
C GLU A 27 8.29 4.10 5.20
N TYR A 28 7.40 4.06 4.22
CA TYR A 28 6.46 5.14 3.95
C TYR A 28 5.59 5.45 5.17
N PHE A 29 4.92 4.44 5.73
CA PHE A 29 4.01 4.65 6.86
C PHE A 29 4.74 4.93 8.18
N VAL A 30 5.94 4.36 8.38
CA VAL A 30 6.80 4.68 9.52
C VAL A 30 7.23 6.15 9.48
N LYS A 31 7.59 6.66 8.30
CA LYS A 31 7.89 8.09 8.11
C LYS A 31 6.68 8.97 8.37
N CYS A 32 5.50 8.59 7.85
CA CYS A 32 4.26 9.33 8.11
C CYS A 32 3.96 9.42 9.61
N TRP A 33 4.13 8.31 10.34
CA TRP A 33 3.89 8.28 11.78
C TRP A 33 4.88 9.17 12.54
N ASP A 34 6.17 9.09 12.22
CA ASP A 34 7.19 9.94 12.83
C ASP A 34 6.89 11.45 12.61
N MET A 35 6.48 11.83 11.40
CA MET A 35 6.03 13.19 11.08
C MET A 35 4.79 13.60 11.90
N GLU A 36 3.79 12.73 12.03
CA GLU A 36 2.60 12.98 12.86
C GLU A 36 2.96 13.21 14.34
N GLN A 37 3.90 12.43 14.89
CA GLN A 37 4.36 12.60 16.27
C GLN A 37 5.08 13.93 16.51
N LYS A 38 5.70 14.48 15.46
CA LYS A 38 6.37 15.79 15.47
C LYS A 38 5.41 16.96 15.20
N GLY A 39 4.13 16.68 14.92
CA GLY A 39 3.13 17.70 14.59
C GLY A 39 3.26 18.25 13.16
N GLU A 40 3.91 17.52 12.27
CA GLU A 40 4.05 17.91 10.85
C GLU A 40 2.76 17.61 10.06
N ASP A 41 2.49 18.42 9.03
CA ASP A 41 1.33 18.20 8.16
C ASP A 41 1.56 17.02 7.20
N VAL A 42 0.85 15.93 7.45
CA VAL A 42 0.85 14.71 6.62
C VAL A 42 -0.39 14.59 5.73
N SER A 43 -1.21 15.65 5.61
CA SER A 43 -2.45 15.63 4.82
C SER A 43 -2.20 15.21 3.36
N LYS A 44 -1.10 15.67 2.76
CA LYS A 44 -0.67 15.29 1.42
C LYS A 44 -0.29 13.81 1.30
N LEU A 45 0.28 13.23 2.36
CA LEU A 45 0.63 11.81 2.42
C LEU A 45 -0.59 10.92 2.67
N LYS A 46 -1.68 11.50 3.21
CA LYS A 46 -2.97 10.82 3.37
C LYS A 46 -3.78 10.79 2.08
N LYS A 47 -3.60 11.77 1.20
CA LYS A 47 -4.06 11.71 -0.20
C LYS A 47 -3.23 10.61 -0.89
N GLY A 48 -3.85 9.77 -1.73
CA GLY A 48 -3.10 8.69 -2.42
C GLY A 48 -3.21 7.29 -1.80
N LYS A 49 -4.01 7.08 -0.76
CA LYS A 49 -4.19 5.75 -0.14
C LYS A 49 -5.03 4.82 -1.01
N LEU A 50 -4.54 3.58 -1.18
CA LEU A 50 -5.25 2.48 -1.82
C LEU A 50 -5.41 1.33 -0.84
N GLY A 51 -6.58 0.69 -0.84
CA GLY A 51 -6.76 -0.59 -0.15
C GLY A 51 -6.35 -1.74 -1.06
N ILE A 52 -5.56 -2.67 -0.57
CA ILE A 52 -5.05 -3.81 -1.34
C ILE A 52 -5.49 -5.12 -0.68
N ASN A 53 -5.87 -6.09 -1.50
CA ASN A 53 -5.81 -7.50 -1.15
C ASN A 53 -4.95 -8.22 -2.19
N CYS A 54 -3.78 -8.72 -1.78
CA CYS A 54 -2.85 -9.43 -2.64
C CYS A 54 -2.37 -10.69 -1.93
N SER A 55 -2.54 -11.87 -2.56
CA SER A 55 -2.11 -13.16 -1.99
C SER A 55 -2.65 -13.41 -0.56
N GLY A 56 -3.86 -12.92 -0.26
CA GLY A 56 -4.48 -13.03 1.07
C GLY A 56 -4.06 -11.95 2.09
N PHE A 57 -3.10 -11.10 1.75
CA PHE A 57 -2.70 -9.97 2.58
C PHE A 57 -3.60 -8.76 2.29
N MET A 58 -4.30 -8.29 3.31
CA MET A 58 -5.11 -7.07 3.26
C MET A 58 -4.40 -5.92 3.95
N PHE A 59 -4.08 -4.86 3.22
CA PHE A 59 -3.35 -3.70 3.76
C PHE A 59 -3.62 -2.42 2.96
N VAL A 60 -3.06 -1.31 3.43
CA VAL A 60 -3.13 -0.01 2.75
C VAL A 60 -1.75 0.33 2.19
N ILE A 61 -1.72 0.89 0.99
CA ILE A 61 -0.52 1.38 0.31
C ILE A 61 -0.74 2.81 -0.18
N HIS A 62 0.34 3.51 -0.53
CA HIS A 62 0.29 4.79 -1.23
C HIS A 62 0.52 4.63 -2.73
N ILE A 63 -0.18 5.40 -3.55
CA ILE A 63 -0.10 5.36 -5.03
C ILE A 63 1.34 5.46 -5.56
N ASP A 64 2.20 6.28 -4.93
CA ASP A 64 3.60 6.46 -5.36
C ASP A 64 4.51 5.24 -5.21
N ILE A 65 4.08 4.23 -4.47
CA ILE A 65 4.83 2.98 -4.28
C ILE A 65 4.00 1.77 -4.73
N PHE A 66 2.82 2.01 -5.31
CA PHE A 66 1.82 0.99 -5.58
C PHE A 66 2.33 -0.14 -6.47
N VAL A 67 2.79 0.20 -7.69
CA VAL A 67 3.21 -0.81 -8.67
C VAL A 67 4.37 -1.64 -8.14
N GLU A 68 5.36 -0.99 -7.55
CA GLU A 68 6.55 -1.65 -7.06
C GLU A 68 6.26 -2.62 -5.91
N ASP A 69 5.42 -2.25 -4.96
CA ASP A 69 5.07 -3.12 -3.84
C ASP A 69 4.19 -4.29 -4.30
N ILE A 70 3.26 -4.10 -5.25
CA ILE A 70 2.50 -5.23 -5.80
C ILE A 70 3.43 -6.20 -6.54
N MET A 71 4.39 -5.69 -7.32
CA MET A 71 5.40 -6.53 -7.97
C MET A 71 6.26 -7.27 -6.95
N TRP A 72 6.66 -6.61 -5.85
CA TRP A 72 7.39 -7.25 -4.76
C TRP A 72 6.56 -8.36 -4.11
N MET A 73 5.26 -8.13 -3.88
CA MET A 73 4.34 -9.15 -3.34
C MET A 73 4.25 -10.36 -4.27
N TRP A 74 4.13 -10.15 -5.58
CA TRP A 74 4.05 -11.24 -6.56
C TRP A 74 5.33 -12.07 -6.62
N GLU A 75 6.51 -11.44 -6.52
CA GLU A 75 7.77 -12.19 -6.46
C GLU A 75 7.93 -12.96 -5.14
N THR A 76 7.51 -12.34 -4.03
CA THR A 76 7.68 -12.90 -2.68
C THR A 76 6.71 -14.05 -2.41
N TYR A 77 5.45 -13.92 -2.84
CA TYR A 77 4.35 -14.83 -2.50
C TYR A 77 3.83 -15.61 -3.72
N LYS A 78 4.72 -16.29 -4.43
CA LYS A 78 4.42 -17.09 -5.63
C LYS A 78 3.89 -18.50 -5.37
N HIS A 79 3.20 -18.72 -4.25
CA HIS A 79 2.58 -20.03 -3.98
C HIS A 79 1.53 -20.34 -5.08
N PRO A 80 1.45 -21.57 -5.62
CA PRO A 80 0.55 -21.91 -6.72
C PRO A 80 -0.94 -21.61 -6.47
N GLU A 81 -1.35 -21.59 -5.21
CA GLU A 81 -2.71 -21.19 -4.83
C GLU A 81 -2.88 -19.66 -4.82
N ALA A 82 -1.87 -18.91 -4.37
CA ALA A 82 -1.94 -17.45 -4.31
C ALA A 82 -2.03 -16.82 -5.70
N VAL A 83 -1.26 -17.35 -6.67
CA VAL A 83 -1.23 -16.82 -8.06
C VAL A 83 -2.54 -17.02 -8.82
N LYS A 84 -3.47 -17.86 -8.32
CA LYS A 84 -4.80 -18.05 -8.92
C LYS A 84 -5.76 -16.91 -8.61
N TYR A 85 -5.50 -16.14 -7.56
CA TYR A 85 -6.35 -15.04 -7.13
C TYR A 85 -5.83 -13.71 -7.68
N GLU A 86 -6.76 -12.86 -8.10
CA GLU A 86 -6.44 -11.52 -8.58
C GLU A 86 -6.04 -10.61 -7.42
N THR A 87 -5.09 -9.71 -7.66
CA THR A 87 -4.82 -8.58 -6.79
C THR A 87 -6.01 -7.64 -6.86
N PHE A 88 -6.67 -7.44 -5.73
CA PHE A 88 -7.77 -6.50 -5.58
C PHE A 88 -7.25 -5.15 -5.11
N ILE A 89 -7.64 -4.09 -5.81
CA ILE A 89 -7.29 -2.70 -5.50
C ILE A 89 -8.57 -1.91 -5.30
N ARG A 90 -8.67 -1.23 -4.16
CA ARG A 90 -9.76 -0.32 -3.84
C ARG A 90 -9.26 1.13 -3.83
N TYR A 91 -9.87 1.94 -4.69
CA TYR A 91 -9.77 3.39 -4.65
C TYR A 91 -11.16 3.99 -4.44
N LYS A 92 -11.40 4.65 -3.30
CA LYS A 92 -12.73 5.14 -2.89
C LYS A 92 -13.79 4.02 -2.96
N LYS A 93 -14.77 4.15 -3.87
CA LYS A 93 -15.87 3.20 -4.09
C LYS A 93 -15.58 2.22 -5.24
N ASP A 94 -14.50 2.46 -5.98
CA ASP A 94 -14.14 1.69 -7.15
C ASP A 94 -13.19 0.54 -6.80
N TYR A 95 -13.28 -0.51 -7.59
CA TYR A 95 -12.53 -1.74 -7.41
C TYR A 95 -11.90 -2.16 -8.73
N PHE A 96 -10.62 -2.52 -8.67
CA PHE A 96 -9.86 -3.06 -9.79
C PHE A 96 -9.36 -4.45 -9.41
N TYR A 97 -9.32 -5.35 -10.38
CA TYR A 97 -8.88 -6.73 -10.21
C TYR A 97 -7.78 -7.01 -11.23
N VAL A 98 -6.55 -7.21 -10.76
CA VAL A 98 -5.38 -7.38 -11.61
C VAL A 98 -4.89 -8.81 -11.47
N LYS A 99 -4.81 -9.54 -12.58
CA LYS A 99 -4.28 -10.91 -12.59
C LYS A 99 -2.81 -10.93 -12.19
N PHE A 100 -2.39 -12.00 -11.53
CA PHE A 100 -0.99 -12.20 -11.16
C PHE A 100 -0.08 -12.07 -12.40
N GLY A 101 0.94 -11.20 -12.31
CA GLY A 101 1.91 -10.99 -13.38
C GLY A 101 1.45 -10.06 -14.50
N ASP A 102 0.21 -9.55 -14.47
CA ASP A 102 -0.29 -8.58 -15.44
C ASP A 102 0.20 -7.16 -15.09
N VAL A 103 1.51 -6.94 -15.30
CA VAL A 103 2.18 -5.68 -14.98
C VAL A 103 1.68 -4.54 -15.87
N GLU A 104 1.33 -4.84 -17.13
CA GLU A 104 0.81 -3.83 -18.06
C GLU A 104 -0.53 -3.27 -17.54
N TYR A 105 -1.48 -4.14 -17.19
CA TYR A 105 -2.76 -3.69 -16.64
C TYR A 105 -2.59 -3.04 -15.26
N LEU A 106 -1.64 -3.51 -14.43
CA LEU A 106 -1.31 -2.87 -13.15
C LEU A 106 -0.91 -1.40 -13.32
N ILE A 107 -0.07 -1.09 -14.33
CA ILE A 107 0.36 0.27 -14.66
C ILE A 107 -0.82 1.10 -15.21
N GLN A 108 -1.69 0.49 -16.02
CA GLN A 108 -2.91 1.17 -16.50
C GLN A 108 -3.81 1.59 -15.33
N VAL A 109 -4.00 0.70 -14.36
CA VAL A 109 -4.75 0.98 -13.13
C VAL A 109 -4.10 2.12 -12.32
N GLU A 110 -2.77 2.12 -12.18
CA GLU A 110 -2.06 3.23 -11.51
C GLU A 110 -2.35 4.58 -12.20
N ASN A 111 -2.20 4.64 -13.52
CA ASN A 111 -2.41 5.86 -14.30
C ASN A 111 -3.86 6.34 -14.19
N GLU A 112 -4.83 5.44 -14.32
CA GLU A 112 -6.25 5.78 -14.18
C GLU A 112 -6.57 6.35 -12.80
N ILE A 113 -6.03 5.75 -11.74
CA ILE A 113 -6.20 6.25 -10.37
C ILE A 113 -5.56 7.63 -10.21
N ARG A 114 -4.37 7.86 -10.77
CA ARG A 114 -3.69 9.16 -10.73
C ARG A 114 -4.48 10.25 -11.45
N GLU A 115 -5.04 9.94 -12.62
CA GLU A 115 -5.90 10.86 -13.36
C GLU A 115 -7.15 11.23 -12.53
N ARG A 116 -7.81 10.23 -11.93
CA ARG A 116 -8.95 10.45 -11.04
C ARG A 116 -8.56 11.34 -9.85
N MET A 117 -7.44 11.06 -9.19
CA MET A 117 -6.92 11.89 -8.09
C MET A 117 -6.65 13.34 -8.50
N ALA A 118 -6.22 13.59 -9.74
CA ALA A 118 -6.00 14.95 -10.24
C ALA A 118 -7.31 15.70 -10.52
N THR A 119 -8.36 14.99 -10.92
CA THR A 119 -9.69 15.56 -11.19
C THR A 119 -10.57 15.68 -9.94
N ASP A 120 -10.21 14.97 -8.87
CA ASP A 120 -10.92 14.99 -7.60
C ASP A 120 -10.66 16.31 -6.85
N THR A 121 -11.40 17.36 -7.20
CA THR A 121 -11.53 18.56 -6.36
C THR A 121 -12.30 18.20 -5.09
N GLU A 122 -11.56 18.04 -3.98
CA GLU A 122 -12.02 18.01 -2.58
C GLU A 122 -13.45 17.49 -2.36
N GLY A 123 -13.63 16.17 -2.54
CA GLY A 123 -14.79 15.45 -2.05
C GLY A 123 -14.50 14.82 -0.70
N VAL A 124 -15.17 15.34 0.34
CA VAL A 124 -15.17 14.91 1.74
C VAL A 124 -15.21 13.38 1.90
N ILE A 125 -14.37 12.88 2.80
CA ILE A 125 -14.28 11.48 3.28
C ILE A 125 -15.62 11.04 3.88
#